data_AF-V5KVT6-F1
#
_entry.id   AF-V5KVT6-F1
#
_cell.length_a   1.000
_cell.length_b   1.000
_cell.length_c   1.000
_cell.angle_alpha   90.00
_cell.angle_beta   90.00
_cell.angle_gamma   90.00
#
_symmetry.space_group_name_H-M   'P 1'
#
loop_
_entity.id
_entity.type
_entity.pdbx_description
1 polymer ?
#
loop_
_entity_poly.entity_id
_entity_poly.type
_entity_poly.pdbx_seq_one_letter_code
_entity_poly.pdbx_strand_id
1 'polypeptide(L)'
;MGGPSVSACPDYYPSFDYLHVGELGDATDQLIAHLARDVSRPQRQIVFATRERVAMTAFPVPAYELAEIERYFLGSIQYSSGCPYQCEFCDIPALYGRNPRLKSPEQVVAELDKLVECGIAGSVYFVDDNFIGNRKAALELLPHLVEWQKRHGFRIRLSCEATLNIAKRPE
;
A
#
# COMPACT_ATOMS: atom_id res chain seq x y z
N MET A 1 7.99 7.16 14.22
CA MET A 1 6.93 7.68 13.33
C MET A 1 7.36 7.48 11.88
N GLY A 2 6.44 7.26 10.96
CA GLY A 2 6.74 7.11 9.53
C GLY A 2 5.55 7.49 8.67
N GLY A 3 5.56 7.06 7.41
CA GLY A 3 4.50 7.35 6.43
C GLY A 3 4.88 8.47 5.44
N PRO A 4 3.99 8.81 4.49
CA PRO A 4 4.28 9.75 3.40
C PRO A 4 4.67 11.14 3.90
N SER A 5 4.01 11.64 4.95
CA SER A 5 4.30 12.98 5.46
C SER A 5 5.70 13.08 6.10
N VAL A 6 6.10 12.09 6.90
CA VAL A 6 7.47 12.00 7.44
C VAL A 6 8.48 11.82 6.31
N SER A 7 8.13 11.04 5.29
CA SER A 7 9.02 10.77 4.17
C SER A 7 9.26 12.01 3.30
N ALA A 8 8.26 12.87 3.16
CA ALA A 8 8.35 14.14 2.43
C ALA A 8 9.05 15.24 3.25
N CYS A 9 8.75 15.32 4.55
CA CYS A 9 9.18 16.44 5.41
C CYS A 9 9.58 15.94 6.81
N PRO A 10 10.69 15.19 6.95
CA PRO A 10 11.09 14.61 8.24
C PRO A 10 11.38 15.67 9.30
N ASP A 11 11.87 16.85 8.89
CA ASP A 11 12.19 17.96 9.78
C ASP A 11 10.97 18.53 10.52
N TYR A 12 9.75 18.22 10.08
CA TYR A 12 8.51 18.64 10.75
C TYR A 12 8.15 17.76 11.97
N TYR A 13 8.95 16.71 12.23
CA TYR A 13 8.72 15.74 13.28
C TYR A 13 9.85 15.67 14.33
N PRO A 14 10.33 16.81 14.88
CA PRO A 14 11.49 16.81 15.78
C PRO A 14 11.20 16.20 17.16
N SER A 15 9.92 16.03 17.53
CA SER A 15 9.51 15.50 18.83
C SER A 15 9.56 13.98 18.94
N PHE A 16 9.79 13.26 17.83
CA PHE A 16 9.82 11.80 17.81
C PHE A 16 11.25 11.28 17.94
N ASP A 17 11.44 10.22 18.72
CA ASP A 17 12.78 9.64 18.92
C ASP A 17 13.28 8.87 17.68
N TYR A 18 12.35 8.27 16.93
CA TYR A 18 12.65 7.47 15.75
C TYR A 18 11.79 7.89 14.57
N LEU A 19 12.42 8.17 13.43
CA LEU A 19 11.75 8.40 12.16
C LEU A 19 12.06 7.25 11.19
N HIS A 20 11.04 6.78 10.47
CA HIS A 20 11.15 5.87 9.33
C HIS A 20 10.73 6.63 8.08
N VAL A 21 11.65 6.73 7.13
CA VAL A 21 11.52 7.49 5.88
C VAL A 21 11.53 6.52 4.70
N GLY A 22 10.55 6.63 3.83
CA GLY A 22 10.33 5.76 2.68
C GLY A 22 9.40 4.58 2.96
N GLU A 23 9.22 3.75 1.93
CA GLU A 23 8.35 2.56 2.00
C GLU A 23 9.02 1.38 2.72
N LEU A 24 8.31 0.25 2.83
CA LEU A 24 8.88 -1.01 3.33
C LEU A 24 10.14 -1.40 2.56
N GLY A 25 11.21 -1.72 3.29
CA GLY A 25 12.56 -1.86 2.76
C GLY A 25 13.62 -2.08 3.84
N ASP A 26 14.89 -1.96 3.47
CA ASP A 26 16.07 -2.17 4.32
C ASP A 26 16.04 -1.37 5.63
N ALA A 27 15.53 -0.13 5.60
CA ALA A 27 15.38 0.70 6.79
C ALA A 27 14.37 0.14 7.80
N THR A 28 13.39 -0.63 7.33
CA THR A 28 12.41 -1.29 8.20
C THR A 28 13.07 -2.40 9.00
N ASP A 29 13.88 -3.22 8.32
CA ASP A 29 14.64 -4.29 8.98
C ASP A 29 15.66 -3.71 9.97
N GLN A 30 16.32 -2.61 9.61
CA GLN A 30 17.23 -1.90 10.51
C GLN A 30 16.52 -1.35 11.75
N LEU A 31 15.33 -0.75 11.59
CA LEU A 31 14.53 -0.26 12.70
C LEU A 31 14.11 -1.39 13.64
N ILE A 32 13.58 -2.49 13.10
CA ILE A 32 13.16 -3.65 13.89
C ILE A 32 14.37 -4.26 14.61
N ALA A 33 15.50 -4.44 13.92
CA ALA A 33 16.73 -4.96 14.52
C ALA A 33 17.31 -4.05 15.61
N HIS A 34 17.15 -2.73 15.47
CA HIS A 34 17.53 -1.77 16.50
C HIS A 34 16.66 -1.95 17.75
N LEU A 35 15.33 -1.91 17.59
CA LEU A 35 14.38 -2.02 18.70
C LEU A 35 14.44 -3.39 19.40
N ALA A 36 14.77 -4.45 18.66
CA ALA A 36 14.94 -5.78 19.23
C ALA A 36 16.16 -5.89 20.17
N ARG A 37 17.15 -5.00 20.01
CA ARG A 37 18.35 -4.97 20.87
C ARG A 37 18.15 -4.07 22.08
N ASP A 38 17.57 -2.90 21.87
CA ASP A 38 17.32 -1.93 22.93
C ASP A 38 16.13 -1.04 22.57
N VAL A 39 15.23 -0.87 23.54
CA VAL A 39 14.04 0.01 23.45
C VAL A 39 14.19 1.27 24.32
N SER A 40 15.36 1.47 24.93
CA SER A 40 15.66 2.67 25.69
C SER A 40 15.60 3.91 24.79
N ARG A 41 15.11 5.01 25.35
CA ARG A 41 14.97 6.26 24.60
C ARG A 41 16.34 6.78 24.18
N PRO A 42 16.60 7.03 22.89
CA PRO A 42 17.90 7.50 22.43
C PRO A 42 18.13 8.96 22.86
N GLN A 43 19.40 9.34 23.06
CA GLN A 43 19.75 10.73 23.42
C GLN A 43 19.49 11.75 22.30
N ARG A 44 19.33 11.28 21.07
CA ARG A 44 19.03 12.08 19.88
C ARG A 44 18.10 11.30 18.97
N GLN A 45 17.35 12.04 18.15
CA GLN A 45 16.50 11.42 17.13
C GLN A 45 17.34 10.56 16.17
N ILE A 46 16.81 9.39 15.82
CA ILE A 46 17.41 8.46 14.87
C ILE A 46 16.48 8.35 13.66
N VAL A 47 17.03 8.54 12.45
CA VAL A 47 16.30 8.46 11.20
C VAL A 47 16.75 7.23 10.43
N PHE A 48 15.82 6.31 10.16
CA PHE A 48 16.00 5.17 9.28
C PHE A 48 15.40 5.51 7.93
N ALA A 49 16.22 5.62 6.89
CA ALA A 49 15.78 6.01 5.55
C ALA A 49 15.98 4.86 4.56
N THR A 50 14.90 4.44 3.92
CA THR A 50 14.86 3.32 2.98
C THR A 50 15.66 3.64 1.73
N ARG A 51 16.63 2.77 1.41
CA ARG A 51 17.44 2.83 0.19
C ARG A 51 17.04 1.73 -0.77
N GLU A 52 16.75 0.55 -0.23
CA GLU A 52 16.35 -0.62 -0.99
C GLU A 52 14.96 -1.04 -0.53
N ARG A 53 14.00 -0.94 -1.45
CA ARG A 53 12.60 -1.27 -1.15
C ARG A 53 12.37 -2.76 -1.34
N VAL A 54 11.59 -3.34 -0.44
CA VAL A 54 11.13 -4.73 -0.58
C VAL A 54 10.24 -4.81 -1.82
N ALA A 55 10.41 -5.88 -2.60
CA ALA A 55 9.54 -6.15 -3.75
C ALA A 55 8.09 -6.37 -3.26
N MET A 56 7.10 -5.80 -3.94
CA MET A 56 5.70 -5.95 -3.52
C MET A 56 5.23 -7.41 -3.53
N THR A 57 5.84 -8.26 -4.38
CA THR A 57 5.62 -9.71 -4.38
C THR A 57 6.13 -10.44 -3.13
N ALA A 58 6.97 -9.79 -2.33
CA ALA A 58 7.45 -10.29 -1.04
C ALA A 58 6.68 -9.69 0.15
N PHE A 59 5.68 -8.83 -0.08
CA PHE A 59 4.86 -8.30 1.01
C PHE A 59 4.00 -9.44 1.58
N PRO A 60 3.97 -9.61 2.91
CA PRO A 60 3.04 -10.53 3.52
C PRO A 60 1.61 -10.00 3.37
N VAL A 61 0.63 -10.90 3.49
CA VAL A 61 -0.76 -10.50 3.72
C VAL A 61 -0.77 -9.62 4.99
N PRO A 62 -1.35 -8.41 4.95
CA PRO A 62 -1.46 -7.58 6.15
C PRO A 62 -2.16 -8.35 7.25
N ALA A 63 -1.71 -8.18 8.49
CA ALA A 63 -2.27 -8.87 9.66
C ALA A 63 -3.63 -8.26 10.05
N TYR A 64 -4.61 -8.36 9.16
CA TYR A 64 -5.97 -7.82 9.31
C TYR A 64 -6.65 -8.33 10.57
N GLU A 65 -6.34 -9.54 11.02
CA GLU A 65 -6.85 -10.14 12.26
C GLU A 65 -6.41 -9.42 13.53
N LEU A 66 -5.35 -8.60 13.47
CA LEU A 66 -4.90 -7.77 14.58
C LEU A 66 -5.67 -6.45 14.68
N ALA A 67 -6.50 -6.13 13.68
CA ALA A 67 -7.37 -4.96 13.64
C ALA A 67 -8.84 -5.36 13.80
N GLU A 68 -9.65 -4.47 14.34
CA GLU A 68 -11.10 -4.65 14.45
C GLU A 68 -11.79 -4.32 13.11
N ILE A 69 -11.51 -5.09 12.06
CA ILE A 69 -11.89 -4.79 10.66
C ILE A 69 -13.39 -4.52 10.49
N GLU A 70 -14.25 -5.24 11.20
CA GLU A 70 -15.70 -5.03 11.21
C GLU A 70 -16.15 -3.62 11.63
N ARG A 71 -15.29 -2.86 12.32
CA ARG A 71 -15.56 -1.46 12.71
C ARG A 71 -15.20 -0.45 11.62
N TYR A 72 -14.51 -0.87 10.56
CA TYR A 72 -14.12 0.01 9.47
C TYR A 72 -15.19 0.07 8.39
N PHE A 73 -15.51 1.30 7.96
CA PHE A 73 -16.44 1.52 6.85
C PHE A 73 -15.91 0.99 5.51
N LEU A 74 -14.59 0.93 5.35
CA LEU A 74 -13.91 0.62 4.10
C LEU A 74 -12.70 -0.26 4.38
N GLY A 75 -12.67 -1.45 3.77
CA GLY A 75 -11.46 -2.26 3.72
C GLY A 75 -10.46 -1.61 2.76
N SER A 76 -9.17 -1.76 3.02
CA SER A 76 -8.13 -1.19 2.16
C SER A 76 -7.18 -2.28 1.70
N ILE A 77 -6.87 -2.27 0.41
CA ILE A 77 -5.89 -3.15 -0.21
C ILE A 77 -4.97 -2.32 -1.09
N GLN A 78 -3.70 -2.67 -1.16
CA GLN A 78 -2.75 -2.05 -2.08
C GLN A 78 -2.33 -3.07 -3.13
N TYR A 79 -2.57 -2.77 -4.41
CA TYR A 79 -2.14 -3.61 -5.52
C TYR A 79 -0.80 -3.14 -6.08
N SER A 80 -0.63 -1.83 -6.23
CA SER A 80 0.54 -1.20 -6.81
C SER A 80 1.05 -0.01 -5.99
N SER A 81 2.32 0.33 -6.19
CA SER A 81 2.96 1.48 -5.58
C SER A 81 3.82 2.23 -6.60
N GLY A 82 3.62 3.54 -6.68
CA GLY A 82 4.24 4.42 -7.68
C GLY A 82 3.36 4.67 -8.90
N CYS A 83 3.66 5.76 -9.63
CA CYS A 83 2.85 6.21 -10.76
C CYS A 83 3.74 6.78 -11.87
N PRO A 84 3.53 6.43 -13.16
CA PRO A 84 4.39 6.87 -14.26
C PRO A 84 4.15 8.33 -14.68
N TYR A 85 3.02 8.90 -14.27
CA TYR A 85 2.64 10.27 -14.64
C TYR A 85 3.51 11.33 -13.95
N GLN A 86 3.55 12.53 -14.53
CA GLN A 86 4.33 13.68 -14.06
C GLN A 86 3.40 14.87 -13.78
N CYS A 87 2.35 14.62 -13.01
CA CYS A 87 1.46 15.70 -12.58
C CYS A 87 2.26 16.65 -11.68
N GLU A 88 2.31 17.95 -12.03
CA GLU A 88 3.13 18.95 -11.33
C GLU A 88 2.76 19.14 -9.85
N PHE A 89 1.53 18.79 -9.50
CA PHE A 89 0.97 18.89 -8.15
C PHE A 89 1.16 17.63 -7.30
N CYS A 90 1.71 16.56 -7.86
CA CYS A 90 1.68 15.22 -7.28
C CYS A 90 3.04 14.82 -6.70
N ASP A 91 3.06 14.38 -5.45
CA ASP A 91 4.24 13.92 -4.71
C ASP A 91 4.52 12.41 -4.89
N ILE A 92 3.56 11.66 -5.41
CA ILE A 92 3.62 10.20 -5.61
C ILE A 92 4.87 9.74 -6.37
N PRO A 93 5.26 10.32 -7.53
CA PRO A 93 6.46 9.86 -8.23
C PRO A 93 7.75 10.11 -7.45
N ALA A 94 7.77 11.13 -6.58
CA ALA A 94 8.92 11.44 -5.72
C ALA A 94 8.99 10.48 -4.52
N LEU A 95 7.85 10.18 -3.90
CA LEU A 95 7.76 9.28 -2.75
C LEU A 95 7.90 7.80 -3.15
N TYR A 96 7.07 7.36 -4.08
CA TYR A 96 6.87 5.95 -4.44
C TYR A 96 7.49 5.57 -5.78
N GLY A 97 8.09 6.52 -6.49
CA GLY A 97 8.81 6.26 -7.73
C GLY A 97 7.90 6.22 -8.96
N ARG A 98 8.56 6.25 -10.12
CA ARG A 98 7.91 6.44 -11.43
C ARG A 98 7.48 5.13 -12.10
N ASN A 99 8.04 4.01 -11.67
CA ASN A 99 7.75 2.70 -12.23
C ASN A 99 6.85 1.97 -11.24
N PRO A 100 5.55 1.77 -11.54
CA PRO A 100 4.66 1.05 -10.65
C PRO A 100 5.21 -0.33 -10.34
N ARG A 101 5.42 -0.59 -9.05
CA ARG A 101 5.70 -1.93 -8.54
C ARG A 101 4.35 -2.59 -8.24
N LEU A 102 4.27 -3.91 -8.38
CA LEU A 102 3.00 -4.64 -8.40
C LEU A 102 3.06 -5.84 -7.47
N LYS A 103 1.95 -6.11 -6.77
CA LYS A 103 1.63 -7.43 -6.24
C LYS A 103 1.14 -8.35 -7.37
N SER A 104 1.20 -9.65 -7.15
CA SER A 104 0.56 -10.61 -8.06
C SER A 104 -0.96 -10.63 -7.86
N PRO A 105 -1.75 -11.04 -8.87
CA PRO A 105 -3.19 -11.24 -8.72
C PRO A 105 -3.57 -12.18 -7.56
N GLU A 106 -2.75 -13.20 -7.31
CA GLU A 106 -2.96 -14.16 -6.23
C GLU A 106 -2.81 -13.51 -4.85
N GLN A 107 -1.82 -12.63 -4.67
CA GLN A 107 -1.68 -11.87 -3.43
C GLN A 107 -2.90 -10.97 -3.19
N VAL A 108 -3.37 -10.28 -4.25
CA VAL A 108 -4.55 -9.41 -4.15
C VAL A 108 -5.79 -10.22 -3.75
N VAL A 109 -6.01 -11.37 -4.38
CA VAL A 109 -7.12 -12.27 -4.03
C VAL A 109 -7.01 -12.78 -2.60
N ALA A 110 -5.81 -13.19 -2.17
CA ALA A 110 -5.59 -13.68 -0.80
C ALA A 110 -5.84 -12.59 0.26
N GLU A 111 -5.46 -11.34 -0.02
CA GLU A 111 -5.74 -10.20 0.86
C GLU A 111 -7.25 -9.88 0.93
N LEU A 112 -7.96 -9.99 -0.20
CA LEU A 112 -9.42 -9.85 -0.24
C LEU A 112 -10.13 -10.96 0.57
N ASP A 113 -9.70 -12.22 0.39
CA ASP A 113 -10.22 -13.36 1.17
C ASP A 113 -10.00 -13.12 2.67
N LYS A 114 -8.79 -12.72 3.07
CA LYS A 114 -8.46 -12.43 4.48
C LYS A 114 -9.27 -11.27 5.05
N LEU A 115 -9.51 -10.20 4.28
CA LEU A 115 -10.36 -9.09 4.70
C LEU A 115 -11.81 -9.55 4.97
N VAL A 116 -12.36 -10.41 4.10
CA VAL A 116 -13.71 -10.99 4.27
C VAL A 116 -13.76 -11.91 5.48
N GLU A 117 -12.74 -12.74 5.69
CA GLU A 117 -12.61 -13.58 6.90
C GLU A 117 -12.57 -12.73 8.18
N CYS A 118 -11.94 -11.57 8.15
CA CYS A 118 -11.88 -10.63 9.28
C CYS A 118 -13.14 -9.77 9.45
N GLY A 119 -14.18 -9.99 8.63
CA GLY A 119 -15.49 -9.37 8.82
C GLY A 119 -15.71 -8.07 8.07
N ILE A 120 -14.90 -7.74 7.04
CA ILE A 120 -15.22 -6.56 6.23
C ILE A 120 -16.59 -6.74 5.57
N ALA A 121 -17.40 -5.70 5.61
CA ALA A 121 -18.70 -5.66 4.95
C ALA A 121 -18.80 -4.42 4.06
N GLY A 122 -19.46 -4.57 2.92
CA GLY A 122 -19.81 -3.44 2.07
C GLY A 122 -18.78 -3.10 1.01
N SER A 123 -17.64 -2.50 1.37
CA SER A 123 -16.71 -1.95 0.36
C SER A 123 -15.23 -2.22 0.68
N VAL A 124 -14.44 -2.44 -0.37
CA VAL A 124 -12.98 -2.46 -0.34
C VAL A 124 -12.44 -1.43 -1.34
N TYR A 125 -11.42 -0.69 -0.92
CA TYR A 125 -10.76 0.35 -1.69
C TYR A 125 -9.32 -0.05 -2.01
N PHE A 126 -8.99 0.00 -3.30
CA PHE A 126 -7.60 -0.06 -3.76
C PHE A 126 -6.97 1.30 -3.51
N VAL A 127 -6.02 1.37 -2.58
CA VAL A 127 -5.34 2.61 -2.16
C VAL A 127 -4.30 3.10 -3.16
N ASP A 128 -4.14 2.39 -4.27
CA ASP A 128 -3.30 2.76 -5.39
C ASP A 128 -3.61 4.17 -5.91
N ASP A 129 -2.58 5.02 -6.03
CA ASP A 129 -2.73 6.39 -6.57
C ASP A 129 -3.27 6.42 -8.02
N ASN A 130 -3.10 5.30 -8.73
CA ASN A 130 -3.70 5.09 -10.03
C ASN A 130 -3.72 3.59 -10.37
N PHE A 131 -4.86 2.93 -10.16
CA PHE A 131 -5.06 1.50 -10.42
C PHE A 131 -4.72 1.08 -11.86
N ILE A 132 -4.94 1.97 -12.83
CA ILE A 132 -4.62 1.75 -14.24
C ILE A 132 -3.22 2.26 -14.64
N GLY A 133 -2.38 2.62 -13.66
CA GLY A 133 -1.01 3.11 -13.89
C GLY A 133 -0.13 2.14 -14.66
N ASN A 134 -0.42 0.84 -14.56
CA ASN A 134 0.07 -0.19 -15.48
C ASN A 134 -1.10 -0.95 -16.11
N ARG A 135 -1.53 -0.51 -17.30
CA ARG A 135 -2.69 -1.07 -18.01
C ARG A 135 -2.59 -2.58 -18.23
N LYS A 136 -1.42 -3.09 -18.63
CA LYS A 136 -1.25 -4.53 -18.90
C LYS A 136 -1.51 -5.32 -17.63
N ALA A 137 -0.95 -4.87 -16.51
CA ALA A 137 -1.12 -5.53 -15.23
C ALA A 137 -2.56 -5.39 -14.70
N ALA A 138 -3.21 -4.25 -14.89
CA ALA A 138 -4.62 -4.09 -14.54
C ALA A 138 -5.52 -5.08 -15.30
N LEU A 139 -5.31 -5.23 -16.62
CA LEU A 139 -6.04 -6.21 -17.44
C LEU A 139 -5.76 -7.67 -17.04
N GLU A 140 -4.58 -7.94 -16.49
CA GLU A 140 -4.22 -9.25 -15.95
C GLU A 140 -4.93 -9.51 -14.61
N LEU A 141 -5.07 -8.50 -13.74
CA LEU A 141 -5.74 -8.61 -12.45
C LEU A 141 -7.27 -8.71 -12.56
N LEU A 142 -7.90 -7.99 -13.50
CA LEU A 142 -9.36 -7.88 -13.59
C LEU A 142 -10.10 -9.22 -13.66
N PRO A 143 -9.68 -10.22 -14.47
CA PRO A 143 -10.30 -11.55 -14.47
C PRO A 143 -10.31 -12.21 -13.10
N HIS A 144 -9.24 -12.08 -12.31
CA HIS A 144 -9.16 -12.65 -10.97
C HIS A 144 -10.14 -11.97 -10.02
N LEU A 145 -10.31 -10.64 -10.11
CA LEU A 145 -11.29 -9.89 -9.34
C LEU A 145 -12.73 -10.26 -9.72
N VAL A 146 -13.01 -10.46 -11.01
CA VAL A 146 -14.33 -10.88 -11.50
C VAL A 146 -14.67 -12.27 -10.96
N GLU A 147 -13.76 -13.23 -11.03
CA GLU A 147 -13.99 -14.57 -10.48
C GLU A 147 -14.14 -14.54 -8.96
N TRP A 148 -13.33 -13.74 -8.26
CA TRP A 148 -13.46 -13.55 -6.81
C TRP A 148 -14.83 -12.97 -6.43
N GLN A 149 -15.30 -11.95 -7.15
CA GLN A 149 -16.62 -11.33 -6.95
C GLN A 149 -17.76 -12.32 -7.18
N LYS A 150 -17.69 -13.16 -8.22
CA LYS A 150 -18.68 -14.22 -8.49
C LYS A 150 -18.77 -15.21 -7.33
N ARG A 151 -17.63 -15.68 -6.81
CA ARG A 151 -17.59 -16.60 -5.66
C ARG A 151 -18.23 -16.01 -4.41
N HIS A 152 -18.12 -14.69 -4.23
CA HIS A 152 -18.67 -13.96 -3.08
C HIS A 152 -20.06 -13.33 -3.35
N GLY A 153 -20.70 -13.66 -4.47
CA GLY A 153 -22.05 -13.19 -4.82
C GLY A 153 -22.16 -11.67 -4.97
N PHE A 154 -21.07 -11.00 -5.38
CA PHE A 154 -21.00 -9.54 -5.58
C PHE A 154 -21.38 -8.70 -4.35
N ARG A 155 -21.19 -9.25 -3.15
CA ARG A 155 -21.57 -8.57 -1.88
C ARG A 155 -20.62 -7.43 -1.48
N ILE A 156 -19.38 -7.46 -1.97
CA ILE A 156 -18.35 -6.47 -1.68
C ILE A 156 -18.18 -5.55 -2.89
N ARG A 157 -18.33 -4.25 -2.69
CA ARG A 157 -18.06 -3.25 -3.73
C ARG A 157 -16.57 -2.96 -3.77
N LEU A 158 -15.96 -3.09 -4.95
CA LEU A 158 -14.59 -2.66 -5.18
C LEU A 158 -14.57 -1.23 -5.70
N SER A 159 -13.61 -0.44 -5.23
CA SER A 159 -13.41 0.96 -5.62
C SER A 159 -11.93 1.27 -5.73
N CYS A 160 -11.56 2.21 -6.58
CA CYS A 160 -10.17 2.58 -6.82
C CYS A 160 -10.07 4.01 -7.37
N GLU A 161 -8.89 4.60 -7.25
CA GLU A 161 -8.50 5.79 -7.99
C GLU A 161 -7.96 5.41 -9.38
N ALA A 162 -8.39 6.16 -10.40
CA ALA A 162 -7.93 5.97 -11.76
C ALA A 162 -7.94 7.30 -12.52
N THR A 163 -6.93 7.51 -13.37
CA THR A 163 -6.91 8.70 -14.23
C THR A 163 -8.02 8.65 -15.28
N LEU A 164 -8.49 9.83 -15.73
CA LEU A 164 -9.46 9.95 -16.83
C LEU A 164 -8.97 9.34 -18.16
N ASN A 165 -7.69 8.95 -18.26
CA ASN A 165 -7.19 8.21 -19.42
C ASN A 165 -7.90 6.87 -19.62
N ILE A 166 -8.58 6.34 -18.59
CA ILE A 166 -9.46 5.17 -18.73
C ILE A 166 -10.48 5.36 -19.86
N ALA A 167 -11.03 6.57 -20.02
CA ALA A 167 -12.04 6.85 -21.03
C ALA A 167 -11.51 6.76 -22.47
N LYS A 168 -10.20 6.81 -22.66
CA LYS A 168 -9.58 6.65 -23.98
C LYS A 168 -9.53 5.19 -24.44
N ARG A 169 -9.90 4.24 -23.59
CA ARG A 169 -9.73 2.80 -23.77
C ARG A 169 -10.98 2.08 -23.23
N PRO A 170 -12.07 2.03 -24.02
CA PRO A 170 -13.36 1.49 -23.58
C PRO A 170 -13.39 -0.05 -23.46
N GLU A 171 -12.39 -0.73 -24.00
CA GLU A 171 -12.17 -2.18 -23.85
C GLU A 171 -11.69 -2.59 -22.45
#